data_AF-A0A7K3ABP9-F1
#
_entry.id   AF-A0A7K3ABP9-F1
#
_cell.length_a   1.000
_cell.length_b   1.000
_cell.length_c   1.000
_cell.angle_alpha   90.00
_cell.angle_beta   90.00
_cell.angle_gamma   90.00
#
_symmetry.space_group_name_H-M   'P 1'
#
loop_
_entity.id
_entity.type
_entity.pdbx_description
1 polymer ?
#
loop_
_entity_poly.entity_id
_entity_poly.type
_entity_poly.pdbx_seq_one_letter_code
_entity_poly.pdbx_strand_id
1 'polypeptide(L)' 'MSNLIPVQDASASRLEMLTLDEAHDLLRLLQLIAAEGPDELSEEAEWFAREIAARVPSEN' A
#
# COMPACT_ATOMS: atom_id res chain seq x y z
N MET A 1 23.68 -4.02 3.08
CA MET A 1 22.51 -3.30 2.57
C MET A 1 21.77 -4.24 1.64
N SER A 2 20.75 -4.93 2.14
CA SER A 2 19.99 -5.89 1.33
C SER A 2 19.10 -5.13 0.35
N ASN A 3 19.42 -5.27 -0.93
CA ASN A 3 18.67 -4.71 -2.03
C ASN A 3 17.36 -5.50 -2.14
N LEU A 4 16.24 -4.91 -1.69
CA LEU A 4 14.89 -5.45 -1.87
C LEU A 4 14.43 -5.25 -3.32
N ILE A 5 15.18 -5.80 -4.28
CA ILE A 5 14.60 -5.99 -5.61
C ILE A 5 13.61 -7.15 -5.42
N PRO A 6 12.28 -6.93 -5.58
CA PRO A 6 11.34 -8.03 -5.45
C PRO A 6 11.73 -9.05 -6.51
N VAL A 7 12.06 -10.27 -6.06
CA VAL A 7 12.23 -11.39 -6.98
C VAL A 7 10.89 -11.49 -7.70
N GLN A 8 10.88 -11.24 -9.01
CA GLN A 8 9.67 -11.46 -9.79
C GLN A 8 9.50 -12.96 -9.86
N ASP A 9 8.74 -13.49 -8.91
CA ASP A 9 8.26 -14.86 -8.96
C ASP A 9 7.51 -14.99 -10.28
N ALA A 10 8.00 -15.81 -11.21
CA ALA A 10 7.42 -15.93 -12.54
C ALA A 10 5.96 -16.48 -12.51
N SER A 11 5.52 -16.93 -11.33
CA SER A 11 4.15 -17.33 -11.02
C SER A 11 3.27 -16.20 -10.48
N ALA A 12 3.86 -15.08 -10.04
CA ALA A 12 3.12 -13.91 -9.56
C ALA A 12 2.62 -13.11 -10.76
N SER A 13 1.35 -13.32 -11.11
CA SER A 13 0.66 -12.40 -12.02
C SER A 13 0.59 -11.03 -11.35
N ARG A 14 1.05 -9.99 -12.06
CA ARG A 14 0.82 -8.62 -11.59
C ARG A 14 -0.68 -8.39 -11.58
N LEU A 15 -1.19 -7.87 -10.46
CA LEU A 15 -2.55 -7.35 -10.39
C LEU A 15 -2.72 -6.25 -11.45
N GLU A 16 -3.93 -6.09 -11.96
CA GLU A 16 -4.25 -4.97 -12.82
C GLU A 16 -3.94 -3.65 -12.08
N MET A 17 -3.49 -2.66 -12.86
CA MET A 17 -3.13 -1.37 -12.31
C MET A 17 -4.38 -0.67 -11.79
N LEU A 18 -4.37 -0.26 -10.52
CA LEU A 18 -5.44 0.52 -9.93
C LEU A 18 -5.63 1.85 -10.69
N THR A 19 -6.88 2.28 -10.81
CA THR A 19 -7.21 3.66 -11.15
C THR A 19 -6.81 4.60 -10.01
N LEU A 20 -6.79 5.91 -10.30
CA LEU A 20 -6.45 6.91 -9.28
C LEU A 20 -7.43 6.86 -8.11
N ASP A 21 -8.72 6.81 -8.39
CA ASP A 21 -9.79 6.74 -7.38
C ASP A 21 -9.67 5.46 -6.53
N GLU A 22 -9.42 4.31 -7.15
CA GLU A 22 -9.20 3.05 -6.42
C GLU A 22 -7.94 3.10 -5.54
N ALA A 23 -6.89 3.81 -5.98
CA ALA A 23 -5.69 4.00 -5.18
C ALA A 23 -5.94 4.92 -3.97
N HIS A 24 -6.78 5.95 -4.11
CA HIS A 24 -7.22 6.78 -2.99
C HIS A 24 -8.10 6.00 -2.02
N ASP A 25 -9.05 5.21 -2.52
CA ASP A 25 -9.93 4.37 -1.70
C ASP A 25 -9.12 3.32 -0.90
N LEU A 26 -8.16 2.66 -1.56
CA LEU A 26 -7.26 1.72 -0.90
C LEU A 26 -6.40 2.41 0.17
N LEU A 27 -5.85 3.59 -0.14
CA LEU A 27 -5.08 4.37 0.83
C LEU A 27 -5.92 4.70 2.06
N ARG A 28 -7.17 5.14 1.85
CA ARG A 28 -8.10 5.45 2.93
C ARG A 28 -8.42 4.23 3.79
N LEU A 29 -8.61 3.07 3.17
CA LEU A 29 -8.86 1.82 3.90
C LEU A 29 -7.67 1.44 4.78
N LEU A 30 -6.45 1.53 4.26
CA LEU A 30 -5.23 1.23 5.02
C LEU A 30 -5.05 2.18 6.21
N GLN A 31 -5.33 3.46 6.03
CA GLN A 31 -5.31 4.44 7.12
C GLN A 31 -6.35 4.15 8.20
N LEU A 32 -7.53 3.66 7.82
CA LEU A 32 -8.56 3.25 8.77
C LEU A 32 -8.11 2.04 9.59
N ILE A 33 -7.49 1.04 8.95
CA ILE A 33 -6.95 -0.14 9.64
C ILE A 33 -5.80 0.27 10.57
N ALA A 34 -4.87 1.10 10.09
CA ALA A 34 -3.76 1.62 10.90
C ALA A 34 -4.23 2.39 12.15
N ALA A 35 -5.45 2.94 12.12
CA ALA A 35 -6.03 3.67 13.23
C ALA A 35 -6.77 2.79 14.25
N GLU A 36 -6.99 1.49 13.99
CA GLU A 36 -7.75 0.61 14.90
C GLU A 36 -7.01 0.28 16.19
N GLY A 37 -5.66 0.23 16.20
CA GLY A 37 -4.89 0.00 17.42
C GLY A 37 -3.39 -0.24 17.20
N PRO A 38 -2.63 -0.60 18.25
CA PRO A 38 -1.20 -0.87 18.17
C PRO A 38 -0.89 -2.35 17.89
N ASP A 39 -1.69 -3.01 17.03
CA ASP A 39 -1.41 -4.39 16.65
C ASP A 39 -0.51 -4.47 15.40
N GLU A 40 0.04 -5.66 15.16
CA GLU A 40 0.96 -5.91 14.04
C GLU A 40 0.31 -5.56 12.69
N LEU A 41 -1.00 -5.81 12.56
CA LEU A 41 -1.77 -5.48 11.36
C LEU A 41 -1.85 -3.97 11.12
N SER A 42 -2.05 -3.18 12.18
CA SER A 42 -2.10 -1.72 12.09
C SER A 42 -0.72 -1.14 11.74
N GLU A 43 0.37 -1.68 12.29
CA GLU A 43 1.73 -1.26 11.93
C GLU A 43 2.06 -1.57 10.46
N GLU A 44 1.66 -2.74 9.98
CA GLU A 44 1.83 -3.13 8.58
C GLU A 44 0.97 -2.26 7.65
N ALA A 45 -0.27 -1.99 8.03
CA ALA A 45 -1.17 -1.11 7.28
C ALA A 45 -0.64 0.33 7.19
N GLU A 46 -0.07 0.86 8.29
CA GLU A 46 0.58 2.18 8.30
C GLU A 46 1.77 2.24 7.34
N TRP A 47 2.60 1.18 7.32
CA TRP A 47 3.71 1.08 6.39
C TRP A 47 3.24 1.10 4.93
N PHE A 48 2.22 0.31 4.59
CA PHE A 48 1.64 0.29 3.25
C PHE A 48 0.98 1.62 2.88
N ALA A 49 0.22 2.24 3.80
CA ALA A 49 -0.41 3.54 3.58
C ALA A 49 0.64 4.60 3.22
N ARG A 50 1.78 4.63 3.94
CA ARG A 50 2.87 5.57 3.64
C ARG A 50 3.50 5.33 2.27
N GLU A 51 3.74 4.07 1.92
CA GLU A 51 4.30 3.70 0.63
C GLU A 51 3.36 4.07 -0.53
N ILE A 52 2.05 3.82 -0.38
CA ILE A 52 1.07 4.17 -1.40
C ILE A 52 0.90 5.69 -1.50
N ALA A 53 0.78 6.40 -0.37
CA ALA A 53 0.67 7.86 -0.35
C ALA A 53 1.84 8.57 -1.06
N ALA A 54 3.04 7.99 -1.03
CA ALA A 54 4.20 8.54 -1.74
C ALA A 54 4.10 8.41 -3.28
N ARG A 55 3.22 7.53 -3.78
CA ARG A 55 3.05 7.20 -5.20
C ARG A 55 1.74 7.73 -5.78
N VAL A 56 0.74 8.00 -4.93
CA VAL A 56 -0.58 8.49 -5.34
C VAL A 56 -0.58 10.03 -5.39
N PRO A 57 -0.91 10.65 -6.53
CA PRO A 57 -1.12 12.10 -6.63
C PRO A 57 -2.16 12.60 -5.61
N SER A 58 -1.94 13.77 -5.03
CA SER A 58 -2.95 14.44 -4.21
C SER A 58 -4.21 14.74 -5.05
N GLU A 59 -5.39 14.54 -4.48
CA GLU A 59 -6.64 15.04 -5.09
C GLU A 59 -6.55 16.57 -5.20
N ASN A 60 -6.94 17.13 -6.35
CA ASN A 60 -6.95 18.57 -6.63
C ASN A 60 -8.29 19.22 -6.27
#